data_AF-A0A2L2Z321-F1
#
_entry.id   AF-A0A2L2Z321-F1
#
_cell.length_a   1.000
_cell.length_b   1.000
_cell.length_c   1.000
_cell.angle_alpha   90.00
_cell.angle_beta   90.00
_cell.angle_gamma   90.00
#
_symmetry.space_group_name_H-M   'P 1'
#
loop_
_entity.id
_entity.type
_entity.pdbx_description
1 polymer ?
#
loop_
_entity_poly.entity_id
_entity_poly.type
_entity_poly.pdbx_seq_one_letter_code
_entity_poly.pdbx_strand_id
1 'polypeptide(L)' 'EDWVSGIDAVRAALELEKTVNQPLLDLHAIATKRNDAQMCDFLESEYLKEQVDAIKELSGYITNLQRV' A
#
# COMPACT_ATOMS: atom_id res chain seq x y z
N GLU A 1 11.10 -13.04 12.07
CA GLU A 1 11.94 -11.82 12.01
C GLU A 1 11.41 -10.89 13.08
N ASP A 2 12.25 -10.54 14.06
CA ASP A 2 11.84 -9.71 15.19
C ASP A 2 12.00 -8.24 14.83
N TRP A 3 11.00 -7.43 15.18
CA TRP A 3 11.07 -5.97 15.06
C TRP A 3 12.03 -5.43 16.13
N VAL A 4 13.28 -5.15 15.75
CA VAL A 4 14.32 -4.71 16.69
C VAL A 4 14.09 -3.27 17.18
N SER A 5 13.37 -2.46 16.40
CA SER A 5 13.02 -1.08 16.76
C SER A 5 11.71 -0.62 16.09
N GLY A 6 11.17 0.51 16.56
CA GLY A 6 9.99 1.12 15.94
C GLY A 6 10.21 1.49 14.48
N ILE A 7 11.40 1.97 14.10
CA ILE A 7 11.71 2.29 12.70
C ILE A 7 11.77 1.03 11.82
N ASP A 8 12.24 -0.10 12.35
CA ASP A 8 12.26 -1.37 11.63
C ASP A 8 10.83 -1.89 11.41
N ALA A 9 9.95 -1.76 12.40
CA ALA A 9 8.54 -2.10 12.28
C ALA A 9 7.84 -1.27 11.19
N VAL A 10 8.02 0.06 11.18
CA VAL A 10 7.39 0.93 10.16
C VAL A 10 7.94 0.66 8.77
N ARG A 11 9.24 0.38 8.63
CA ARG A 11 9.85 0.02 7.34
C ARG A 11 9.23 -1.24 6.75
N ALA A 12 9.03 -2.26 7.57
CA ALA A 12 8.46 -3.49 7.06
C ALA A 12 6.95 -3.39 6.83
N ALA A 13 6.23 -2.59 7.63
CA ALA A 13 4.85 -2.22 7.29
C ALA A 13 4.79 -1.53 5.93
N LEU A 14 5.69 -0.58 5.65
CA LEU A 14 5.75 0.10 4.34
C LEU A 14 6.02 -0.87 3.18
N GLU A 15 6.96 -1.81 3.36
CA GLU A 15 7.23 -2.81 2.33
C GLU A 15 6.07 -3.82 2.15
N LEU A 16 5.38 -4.17 3.24
CA LEU A 16 4.16 -4.97 3.17
C LEU A 16 3.07 -4.24 2.37
N GLU A 17 2.81 -2.96 2.65
CA GLU A 17 1.80 -2.18 1.95
C GLU A 17 2.09 -2.05 0.45
N LYS A 18 3.37 -1.84 0.08
CA LYS A 18 3.78 -1.85 -1.34
C LYS A 18 3.58 -3.22 -1.98
N THR A 19 3.91 -4.28 -1.25
CA THR A 19 3.77 -5.66 -1.72
C THR A 19 2.31 -6.05 -1.93
N VAL A 20 1.38 -5.54 -1.12
CA VAL A 20 -0.07 -5.75 -1.27
C VAL A 20 -0.65 -4.87 -2.37
N ASN A 21 -0.17 -3.63 -2.51
CA ASN A 21 -0.65 -2.71 -3.54
C ASN A 21 -0.39 -3.22 -4.97
N GLN A 22 0.73 -3.92 -5.20
CA GLN A 22 1.05 -4.42 -6.55
C GLN A 22 0.02 -5.44 -7.07
N PRO A 23 -0.36 -6.52 -6.35
CA PRO A 23 -1.46 -7.39 -6.72
C PRO A 23 -2.81 -6.68 -6.92
N LEU A 24 -3.11 -5.62 -6.16
CA LEU A 24 -4.33 -4.84 -6.35
C LEU A 24 -4.32 -4.10 -7.69
N LEU A 25 -3.18 -3.50 -8.07
CA LEU A 25 -2.99 -2.89 -9.38
C LEU A 25 -3.07 -3.92 -10.51
N ASP A 26 -2.49 -5.11 -10.31
CA ASP A 26 -2.54 -6.19 -11.30
C ASP A 26 -3.99 -6.69 -11.49
N LEU A 27 -4.75 -6.83 -10.40
CA LEU A 27 -6.16 -7.19 -10.44
C LEU A 27 -7.00 -6.11 -11.14
N HIS A 28 -6.75 -4.84 -10.86
CA HIS A 28 -7.40 -3.71 -11.53
C HIS A 28 -7.11 -3.73 -13.05
N ALA A 29 -5.86 -4.02 -13.45
CA ALA A 29 -5.50 -4.17 -14.84
C ALA A 29 -6.22 -5.36 -15.52
N ILE A 30 -6.44 -6.46 -14.80
CA ILE A 30 -7.24 -7.59 -15.28
C ILE A 30 -8.71 -7.18 -15.46
N ALA A 31 -9.32 -6.54 -14.45
CA ALA A 31 -10.70 -6.05 -14.51
C ALA A 31 -10.90 -5.10 -15.69
N THR A 32 -9.97 -4.16 -15.88
CA THR A 32 -9.95 -3.23 -17.03
C THR A 32 -9.90 -3.98 -18.36
N LYS A 33 -9.01 -4.98 -18.50
CA LYS A 33 -8.94 -5.81 -19.73
C LYS A 33 -10.21 -6.62 -20.00
N ARG A 34 -10.99 -6.90 -18.96
CA ARG A 34 -12.26 -7.64 -19.06
C ARG A 34 -13.47 -6.72 -19.22
N ASN A 35 -13.27 -5.40 -19.24
CA ASN A 35 -14.33 -4.38 -19.23
C ASN A 35 -15.28 -4.53 -18.02
N ASP A 36 -14.74 -4.95 -16.87
CA ASP A 36 -15.51 -5.05 -15.62
C ASP A 36 -15.44 -3.73 -14.86
N ALA A 37 -16.32 -2.80 -15.23
CA ALA A 37 -16.36 -1.46 -14.65
C ALA A 37 -16.67 -1.47 -13.15
N GLN A 38 -17.48 -2.42 -12.67
CA GLN A 38 -17.82 -2.52 -11.25
C GLN A 38 -16.60 -2.95 -10.42
N MET A 39 -15.84 -3.93 -10.90
CA MET A 39 -14.63 -4.38 -10.21
C MET A 39 -13.56 -3.28 -10.20
N CYS A 40 -13.39 -2.52 -11.28
CA CYS A 40 -12.48 -1.37 -11.27
C CYS A 40 -12.88 -0.33 -10.23
N ASP A 41 -14.16 0.08 -10.21
CA ASP A 41 -14.69 1.05 -9.25
C ASP A 41 -14.49 0.58 -7.79
N PHE A 42 -14.81 -0.68 -7.50
CA PHE A 42 -14.60 -1.28 -6.18
C PHE A 42 -13.13 -1.26 -5.73
N LEU A 43 -12.20 -1.61 -6.63
CA LEU A 43 -10.77 -1.59 -6.32
C LEU A 43 -10.25 -0.17 -6.10
N GLU A 44 -10.75 0.79 -6.88
CA GLU A 44 -10.37 2.20 -6.77
C GLU A 44 -10.90 2.85 -5.48
N SER A 45 -12.16 2.60 -5.13
CA SER A 45 -12.83 3.24 -3.98
C SER A 45 -12.43 2.63 -2.64
N GLU A 46 -12.35 1.29 -2.57
CA GLU A 46 -12.20 0.58 -1.29
C GLU A 46 -10.76 0.19 -0.96
N TYR A 47 -9.84 0.13 -1.94
CA TYR A 47 -8.49 -0.40 -1.69
C TYR A 47 -7.38 0.53 -2.17
N LEU A 48 -7.33 0.86 -3.46
CA LEU A 48 -6.17 1.53 -4.05
C LEU A 48 -5.93 2.92 -3.45
N LYS A 49 -7.00 3.65 -3.11
CA LYS A 49 -6.90 4.93 -2.42
C LYS A 49 -6.28 4.78 -1.03
N GLU A 50 -6.76 3.82 -0.26
CA GLU A 50 -6.26 3.54 1.10
C GLU A 50 -4.80 3.11 1.07
N GLN A 51 -4.39 2.26 0.13
CA GLN A 51 -3.00 1.86 -0.05
C GLN A 51 -2.08 3.07 -0.30
N VAL A 52 -2.48 4.00 -1.17
CA VAL A 52 -1.67 5.20 -1.46
C VAL A 52 -1.53 6.09 -0.22
N ASP A 53 -2.61 6.29 0.52
CA ASP A 53 -2.60 7.10 1.74
C ASP A 53 -1.74 6.44 2.84
N ALA A 54 -1.87 5.12 3.04
CA ALA A 54 -1.07 4.36 4.02
C ALA A 54 0.44 4.37 3.68
N ILE A 55 0.80 4.13 2.41
CA ILE A 55 2.20 4.18 1.95
C ILE A 55 2.80 5.56 2.21
N LYS A 56 2.04 6.63 1.96
CA LYS A 56 2.48 8.01 2.21
C LYS A 56 2.68 8.28 3.70
N GLU A 57 1.74 7.84 4.53
CA GLU A 57 1.80 8.02 5.99
C GLU A 57 3.02 7.30 6.59
N LEU A 58 3.21 6.02 6.27
CA LEU A 58 4.34 5.22 6.73
C LEU A 58 5.69 5.81 6.27
N SER A 59 5.76 6.30 5.03
CA SER A 59 6.95 7.00 4.53
C SER A 59 7.25 8.28 5.32
N GLY A 60 6.20 9.00 5.73
CA GLY A 60 6.31 10.16 6.62
C GLY A 60 6.83 9.78 8.01
N TYR A 61 6.32 8.69 8.58
CA TYR A 61 6.81 8.18 9.87
C TYR A 61 8.28 7.79 9.83
N ILE A 62 8.74 7.11 8.78
CA ILE A 62 10.16 6.78 8.62
C ILE A 62 11.00 8.05 8.56
N THR A 63 10.58 9.04 7.77
CA THR A 63 11.30 10.32 7.64
C THR A 63 11.41 11.03 8.99
N ASN A 64 10.34 11.03 9.79
CA ASN A 64 10.35 11.62 11.12
C ASN A 64 11.23 10.83 12.09
N LEU A 65 11.10 9.51 12.15
CA LEU A 65 11.90 8.64 13.03
C LEU A 65 13.39 8.65 12.69
N GLN A 66 13.79 8.92 11.44
CA GLN A 66 15.18 9.09 11.05
C GLN A 66 15.78 10.44 11.49
N ARG A 67 14.95 11.43 11.79
CA ARG A 67 15.39 12.77 12.21
C ARG A 67 15.55 12.91 13.73
N VAL A 68 14.97 11.99 14.49
CA VAL A 68 15.03 11.93 15.96
C VAL A 68 16.19 11.04 16.38
#